data_AF-A0A1H9KQN2-F1
#
_entry.id   AF-A0A1H9KQN2-F1
#
_cell.length_a   1.000
_cell.length_b   1.000
_cell.length_c   1.000
_cell.angle_alpha   90.00
_cell.angle_beta   90.00
_cell.angle_gamma   90.00
#
_symmetry.space_group_name_H-M   'P 1'
#
loop_
_entity.id
_entity.type
_entity.pdbx_description
1 polymer ?
#
loop_
_entity_poly.entity_id
_entity_poly.type
_entity_poly.pdbx_seq_one_letter_code
_entity_poly.pdbx_strand_id
1 'polypeptide(L)'
;MSLSSGLIYFGVVCFLLGLVMIIADHKENKKTGGNKKLAERIVFYKNKWNGEHAGLVLAPFGVAVLLTILSCYTDLSAFLYLAGVEMLVAYIFIYNKMMIYVEEKAFNGKGLEEDD
;
A
#
# COMPACT_ATOMS: atom_id res chain seq x y z
N MET A 1 14.45 19.96 -18.18
CA MET A 1 14.92 19.04 -17.12
C MET A 1 15.43 17.79 -17.84
N SER A 2 16.65 17.33 -17.57
CA SER A 2 17.15 16.08 -18.15
C SER A 2 16.33 14.90 -17.61
N LEU A 3 16.07 13.87 -18.44
CA LEU A 3 15.42 12.61 -18.03
C LEU A 3 16.13 11.99 -16.82
N SER A 4 17.46 12.13 -16.76
CA SER A 4 18.27 11.68 -15.62
C SER A 4 17.93 12.43 -14.32
N SER A 5 17.67 13.74 -14.39
CA SER A 5 17.30 14.54 -13.24
C SER A 5 15.90 14.20 -12.73
N GLY A 6 14.96 13.85 -13.63
CA GLY A 6 13.61 13.40 -13.28
C GLY A 6 13.60 12.03 -12.58
N LEU A 7 14.38 11.07 -13.10
CA LEU A 7 14.54 9.75 -12.48
C LEU A 7 15.21 9.81 -11.11
N ILE A 8 16.23 10.67 -10.95
CA ILE A 8 16.87 10.89 -9.65
C ILE A 8 15.88 11.50 -8.66
N TYR A 9 15.11 12.52 -9.06
CA TYR A 9 14.09 13.12 -8.19
C TYR A 9 13.02 12.12 -7.77
N PHE A 10 12.51 11.33 -8.72
CA PHE A 10 11.51 10.31 -8.45
C PHE A 10 12.06 9.23 -7.51
N GLY A 11 13.28 8.74 -7.76
CA GLY A 11 13.96 7.78 -6.90
C GLY A 11 14.18 8.31 -5.48
N VAL A 12 14.61 9.57 -5.32
CA VAL A 12 14.80 10.21 -4.01
C VAL A 12 13.47 10.37 -3.28
N VAL A 13 12.40 10.78 -3.96
CA VAL A 13 11.06 10.90 -3.35
C VAL A 13 10.54 9.53 -2.91
N CYS A 14 10.66 8.50 -3.75
CA CYS A 14 10.28 7.13 -3.39
C CYS A 14 11.08 6.59 -2.21
N PHE A 15 12.38 6.88 -2.15
CA PHE A 15 13.24 6.50 -1.03
C PHE A 15 12.84 7.19 0.27
N LEU A 16 12.58 8.50 0.24
CA LEU A 16 12.11 9.26 1.40
C LEU A 16 10.73 8.77 1.88
N LEU A 17 9.80 8.51 0.96
CA LEU A 17 8.50 7.94 1.29
C LEU A 17 8.64 6.53 1.92
N GLY A 18 9.53 5.70 1.38
CA GLY A 18 9.85 4.39 1.95
C GLY A 18 10.39 4.47 3.37
N LEU A 19 11.33 5.39 3.63
CA LEU A 19 11.86 5.64 4.97
C LEU A 19 10.77 6.10 5.95
N VAL A 20 9.90 7.03 5.52
CA VAL A 20 8.78 7.51 6.35
C VAL A 20 7.81 6.37 6.68
N MET A 21 7.52 5.50 5.72
CA MET A 21 6.66 4.32 5.94
C MET A 21 7.28 3.33 6.94
N ILE A 22 8.58 3.02 6.81
CA ILE A 22 9.29 2.14 7.77
C ILE A 22 9.27 2.74 9.18
N ILE A 23 9.49 4.04 9.31
CA ILE A 23 9.46 4.74 10.61
C ILE A 23 8.04 4.73 11.19
N ALA A 24 7.01 4.91 10.36
CA ALA A 24 5.62 4.88 10.78
C ALA A 24 5.21 3.49 11.29
N ASP A 25 5.57 2.43 10.58
CA ASP A 25 5.31 1.03 10.97
C ASP A 25 5.99 0.67 12.31
N HIS A 26 7.25 1.05 12.47
CA HIS A 26 7.97 0.88 13.74
C HIS A 26 7.32 1.63 14.92
N LYS A 27 6.69 2.77 14.65
CA LYS A 27 6.03 3.58 15.67
C LYS A 27 4.65 3.01 16.06
N GLU A 28 3.94 2.40 15.12
CA GLU A 28 2.66 1.73 15.37
C GLU A 28 2.84 0.51 16.28
N ASN A 29 3.90 -0.28 16.05
CA ASN A 29 4.26 -1.43 16.89
C ASN A 29 4.57 -1.06 18.36
N LYS A 30 4.91 0.20 18.65
CA LYS A 30 5.16 0.70 20.02
C LYS A 30 3.91 1.18 20.76
N LYS A 31 2.77 1.35 20.07
CA LYS A 31 1.54 1.95 20.63
C LYS A 31 0.47 0.94 21.05
N THR A 32 0.77 -0.35 21.13
CA THR A 32 -0.17 -1.39 21.59
C THR A 32 -0.31 -1.41 23.12
N GLY A 33 -0.90 -0.33 23.67
CA GLY A 33 -1.51 -0.30 25.00
C GLY A 33 -2.97 -0.78 25.00
N GLY A 34 -3.39 -1.54 23.98
CA GLY A 34 -4.76 -2.04 23.78
C GLY A 34 -4.85 -3.56 23.90
N ASN A 35 -6.09 -4.08 23.94
CA ASN A 35 -6.40 -5.51 24.07
C ASN A 35 -5.64 -6.35 23.01
N LYS A 36 -4.61 -7.08 23.44
CA LYS A 36 -3.70 -7.86 22.57
C LYS A 36 -4.46 -8.78 21.60
N LYS A 37 -5.58 -9.35 22.04
CA LYS A 37 -6.45 -10.23 21.23
C LYS A 37 -7.12 -9.52 20.04
N LEU A 38 -7.44 -8.23 20.18
CA LEU A 38 -8.01 -7.44 19.09
C LEU A 38 -6.94 -7.05 18.07
N ALA A 39 -5.76 -6.67 18.54
CA ALA A 39 -4.62 -6.35 17.66
C ALA A 39 -4.22 -7.56 16.81
N GLU A 40 -4.17 -8.76 17.40
CA GLU A 40 -3.91 -10.01 16.69
C GLU A 40 -4.98 -10.32 15.63
N ARG A 41 -6.28 -10.13 15.95
CA ARG A 41 -7.37 -10.30 14.97
C ARG A 41 -7.28 -9.31 13.81
N ILE A 42 -6.93 -8.05 14.08
CA ILE A 42 -6.73 -7.04 13.04
C ILE A 42 -5.61 -7.46 12.08
N VAL A 43 -4.46 -7.89 12.60
CA VAL A 43 -3.33 -8.35 11.79
C VAL A 43 -3.70 -9.58 10.97
N PHE A 44 -4.41 -10.54 11.56
CA PHE A 44 -4.89 -11.72 10.86
C PHE A 44 -5.77 -11.36 9.65
N TYR A 45 -6.78 -10.51 9.83
CA TYR A 45 -7.66 -10.11 8.74
C TYR A 45 -6.99 -9.22 7.70
N LYS A 46 -6.02 -8.38 8.07
CA LYS A 46 -5.18 -7.65 7.10
C LYS A 46 -4.41 -8.61 6.19
N ASN A 47 -3.76 -9.63 6.77
CA ASN A 47 -3.02 -10.63 6.00
C ASN A 47 -3.95 -11.50 5.14
N LYS A 48 -5.10 -11.91 5.68
CA LYS A 48 -6.12 -12.65 4.94
C LYS A 48 -6.62 -11.85 3.74
N TRP A 49 -6.95 -10.57 3.93
CA TRP A 49 -7.40 -9.68 2.85
C TRP A 49 -6.34 -9.54 1.75
N ASN A 50 -5.07 -9.35 2.12
CA ASN A 50 -3.96 -9.27 1.17
C ASN A 50 -3.79 -10.55 0.35
N GLY A 51 -4.00 -11.73 0.96
CA GLY A 51 -3.96 -13.01 0.26
C GLY A 51 -5.14 -13.18 -0.71
N GLU A 52 -6.34 -12.83 -0.27
CA GLU A 52 -7.58 -12.94 -1.08
C GLU A 52 -7.60 -11.94 -2.25
N HIS A 53 -6.97 -10.77 -2.08
CA HIS A 53 -7.02 -9.66 -3.04
C HIS A 53 -5.64 -9.31 -3.63
N ALA A 54 -4.71 -10.28 -3.67
CA ALA A 54 -3.36 -10.07 -4.19
C ALA A 54 -3.36 -9.46 -5.61
N GLY A 55 -4.30 -9.87 -6.46
CA GLY A 55 -4.45 -9.30 -7.81
C GLY A 55 -4.80 -7.80 -7.81
N LEU A 56 -5.57 -7.34 -6.83
CA LEU A 56 -5.95 -5.94 -6.67
C LEU A 56 -4.78 -5.08 -6.16
N VAL A 57 -3.83 -5.70 -5.44
CA VAL A 57 -2.56 -5.07 -5.06
C VAL A 57 -1.57 -5.06 -6.22
N LEU A 58 -1.46 -6.16 -6.98
CA LEU A 58 -0.46 -6.33 -8.06
C LEU A 58 -0.81 -5.57 -9.34
N ALA A 59 -2.10 -5.39 -9.67
CA ALA A 59 -2.51 -4.73 -10.91
C ALA A 59 -1.98 -3.28 -11.05
N PRO A 60 -2.06 -2.41 -10.03
CA PRO A 60 -1.46 -1.07 -10.07
C PRO A 60 0.05 -1.10 -10.31
N PHE A 61 0.78 -2.02 -9.69
CA PHE A 61 2.22 -2.15 -9.95
C PHE A 61 2.52 -2.46 -11.42
N GLY A 62 1.71 -3.30 -12.06
CA GLY A 62 1.85 -3.60 -13.49
C GLY A 62 1.65 -2.34 -14.36
N VAL A 63 0.67 -1.51 -14.03
CA VAL A 63 0.38 -0.25 -14.73
C VAL A 63 1.51 0.76 -14.51
N ALA A 64 1.98 0.92 -13.27
CA ALA A 64 3.10 1.80 -12.94
C ALA A 64 4.39 1.43 -13.68
N VAL A 65 4.69 0.13 -13.80
CA VAL A 65 5.84 -0.37 -14.57
C VAL A 65 5.69 -0.04 -16.05
N LEU A 66 4.51 -0.29 -16.64
CA LEU A 66 4.23 0.07 -18.04
C LEU A 66 4.41 1.57 -18.31
N LEU A 67 3.86 2.42 -17.44
CA LEU A 67 3.99 3.87 -17.54
C LEU A 67 5.45 4.33 -17.41
N THR A 68 6.22 3.69 -16.54
CA THR A 68 7.65 3.97 -16.39
C THR A 68 8.42 3.60 -17.67
N ILE A 69 8.15 2.43 -18.27
CA ILE A 69 8.76 2.02 -19.53
C ILE A 69 8.38 2.99 -20.67
N LEU A 70 7.11 3.39 -20.74
CA LEU A 70 6.62 4.38 -21.71
C LEU A 70 7.33 5.73 -21.55
N SER A 71 7.57 6.17 -20.31
CA SER A 71 8.33 7.39 -20.03
C SER A 71 9.75 7.31 -20.59
N CYS A 72 10.41 6.15 -20.48
CA CYS A 72 11.75 5.94 -21.02
C CYS A 72 11.78 5.86 -22.55
N TYR A 73 10.75 5.26 -23.18
CA TYR A 73 10.70 5.11 -24.63
C TYR A 73 10.37 6.43 -25.35
N THR A 74 9.54 7.27 -24.74
CA THR A 74 9.03 8.50 -25.36
C THR A 74 9.78 9.77 -24.93
N ASP A 75 10.73 9.65 -24.00
CA ASP A 75 11.37 10.76 -23.27
C ASP A 75 10.38 11.74 -22.61
N LEU A 76 9.12 11.33 -22.45
CA LEU A 76 8.05 12.16 -21.89
C LEU A 76 7.91 11.87 -20.39
N SER A 77 8.42 12.78 -19.56
CA SER A 77 8.34 12.68 -18.10
C SER A 77 6.92 12.66 -17.54
N ALA A 78 5.91 13.07 -18.32
CA ALA A 78 4.50 13.00 -17.94
C ALA A 78 4.06 11.59 -17.53
N PHE A 79 4.57 10.54 -18.19
CA PHE A 79 4.23 9.16 -17.85
C PHE A 79 4.81 8.71 -16.50
N LEU A 80 6.00 9.21 -16.14
CA LEU A 80 6.59 8.94 -14.82
C LEU A 80 5.78 9.62 -13.71
N TYR A 81 5.32 10.86 -13.92
CA TYR A 81 4.42 11.53 -12.98
C TYR A 81 3.08 10.79 -12.86
N LEU A 82 2.54 10.30 -13.99
CA LEU A 82 1.30 9.55 -14.00
C LEU A 82 1.42 8.23 -13.22
N ALA A 83 2.54 7.51 -13.35
CA ALA A 83 2.82 6.30 -12.56
C ALA A 83 2.82 6.59 -11.04
N GLY A 84 3.44 7.71 -10.63
CA GLY A 84 3.44 8.11 -9.22
C GLY A 84 2.04 8.44 -8.68
N VAL A 85 1.25 9.19 -9.45
CA VAL A 85 -0.12 9.56 -9.07
C VAL A 85 -1.03 8.34 -9.02
N GLU A 86 -0.94 7.46 -10.02
CA GLU A 86 -1.70 6.22 -10.10
C GLU A 86 -1.41 5.31 -8.90
N MET A 87 -0.13 5.12 -8.55
CA MET A 87 0.26 4.37 -7.34
C MET A 87 -0.29 4.97 -6.05
N LEU A 88 -0.31 6.29 -5.91
CA LEU A 88 -0.90 6.98 -4.75
C LEU A 88 -2.41 6.73 -4.65
N VAL A 89 -3.13 6.88 -5.75
CA VAL A 89 -4.59 6.64 -5.80
C VAL A 89 -4.91 5.18 -5.52
N ALA A 90 -4.15 4.26 -6.12
CA ALA A 90 -4.28 2.83 -5.87
C ALA A 90 -4.04 2.51 -4.40
N TYR A 91 -2.96 3.03 -3.80
CA TYR A 91 -2.67 2.83 -2.38
C TYR A 91 -3.82 3.27 -1.48
N ILE A 92 -4.35 4.49 -1.68
CA ILE A 92 -5.47 5.02 -0.88
C ILE A 92 -6.71 4.13 -1.04
N PHE A 93 -7.04 3.74 -2.27
CA PHE A 93 -8.21 2.91 -2.55
C PHE A 93 -8.10 1.52 -1.91
N ILE A 94 -6.96 0.84 -2.10
CA ILE A 94 -6.65 -0.48 -1.55
C ILE A 94 -6.70 -0.44 -0.03
N TYR A 95 -6.05 0.55 0.58
CA TYR A 95 -6.01 0.69 2.03
C TYR A 95 -7.41 0.91 2.62
N ASN A 96 -8.21 1.77 2.00
CA ASN A 96 -9.59 2.02 2.46
C ASN A 96 -10.44 0.75 2.36
N LYS A 97 -10.32 -0.01 1.26
CA LYS A 97 -11.03 -1.30 1.10
C LYS A 97 -10.60 -2.33 2.14
N MET A 98 -9.30 -2.42 2.42
CA MET A 98 -8.76 -3.30 3.46
C MET A 98 -9.32 -2.93 4.83
N MET A 99 -9.32 -1.65 5.19
CA MET A 99 -9.78 -1.22 6.50
C MET A 99 -11.28 -1.48 6.71
N ILE A 100 -12.12 -1.28 5.68
CA ILE A 100 -13.54 -1.65 5.74
C ILE A 100 -13.70 -3.15 6.01
N TYR A 101 -12.96 -4.01 5.31
CA TYR A 101 -12.99 -5.46 5.54
C TYR A 101 -12.55 -5.83 6.96
N VAL A 102 -11.47 -5.23 7.43
CA VAL A 102 -10.94 -5.46 8.78
C VAL A 102 -11.93 -4.99 9.84
N GLU A 103 -12.58 -3.84 9.66
CA GLU A 103 -13.61 -3.33 10.56
C GLU A 103 -14.79 -4.30 10.66
N GLU A 104 -15.31 -4.75 9.52
CA GLU A 104 -16.42 -5.71 9.46
C GLU A 104 -16.12 -7.05 10.13
N LYS A 105 -14.87 -7.55 10.04
CA LYS A 105 -14.51 -8.90 10.53
C LYS A 105 -13.87 -8.91 11.91
N ALA A 106 -13.06 -7.91 12.24
CA ALA A 106 -12.37 -7.83 13.53
C ALA A 106 -13.27 -7.25 14.64
N PHE A 107 -14.18 -6.31 14.32
CA PHE A 107 -14.95 -5.58 15.34
C PHE A 107 -16.40 -6.03 15.49
N ASN A 108 -17.00 -6.69 14.49
CA ASN A 108 -18.42 -7.08 14.52
C ASN A 108 -18.74 -8.30 15.43
N GLY A 109 -17.91 -8.60 16.43
CA GLY A 109 -18.13 -9.68 17.41
C GLY A 109 -18.03 -11.13 16.89
N LYS A 110 -18.35 -11.38 15.62
CA LYS A 110 -18.47 -12.71 15.01
C LYS A 110 -17.17 -13.37 14.56
N GLY A 111 -16.04 -12.66 14.55
CA GLY A 111 -14.78 -13.16 13.97
C GLY A 111 -14.03 -14.20 14.81
N LEU A 112 -14.72 -14.91 15.72
CA LEU A 112 -14.24 -16.08 16.47
C LEU A 112 -15.37 -17.11 16.74
N GLU A 113 -16.54 -17.02 16.08
CA GLU A 113 -17.65 -17.98 16.31
C GLU A 113 -17.69 -19.15 15.34
N GLU A 114 -16.71 -19.27 14.44
CA GLU A 114 -16.60 -20.42 13.52
C GLU A 114 -15.23 -21.07 13.72
N ASP A 115 -15.11 -21.87 14.78
CA ASP A 115 -14.22 -23.03 14.92
C ASP A 115 -14.37 -23.57 16.36
N ASP A 116 -15.54 -24.17 16.65
CA ASP A 116 -15.75 -25.15 17.74
C ASP A 116 -16.35 -26.42 17.13
#